data_AF-A0A0I9V3L8-F1
#
_entry.id   AF-A0A0I9V3L8-F1
#
_cell.length_a   1.000
_cell.length_b   1.000
_cell.length_c   1.000
_cell.angle_alpha   90.00
_cell.angle_beta   90.00
_cell.angle_gamma   90.00
#
_symmetry.space_group_name_H-M   'P 1'
#
loop_
_entity.id
_entity.type
_entity.pdbx_description
1 polymer ?
#
loop_
_entity_poly.entity_id
_entity_poly.type
_entity_poly.pdbx_seq_one_letter_code
_entity_poly.pdbx_strand_id
1 'polypeptide(L)'
;MEARLDQSPKTVLELHQTIIEIRDALLFLRPYFREITLEEEARFVDRYVVPTGQRDVAIQALQIAKAVHAKGTGARPEPIDAAMVRMPCATDLGQETAELIQLCQWWPSAQAAIHQPIPEHPERVGGS
;
A
#
# COMPACT_ATOMS: atom_id res chain seq x y z
N MET A 1 -3.92 1.63 39.65
CA MET A 1 -5.08 0.95 39.03
C MET A 1 -4.64 0.48 37.66
N GLU A 2 -4.10 -0.73 37.60
CA GLU A 2 -3.64 -1.35 36.36
C GLU A 2 -4.86 -1.83 35.58
N ALA A 3 -5.11 -1.23 34.42
CA ALA A 3 -6.03 -1.77 33.45
C ALA A 3 -5.41 -3.05 32.87
N ARG A 4 -5.79 -4.21 33.42
CA ARG A 4 -5.60 -5.49 32.73
C ARG A 4 -6.41 -5.39 31.45
N LEU A 5 -5.73 -5.12 30.34
CA LEU A 5 -6.22 -5.39 29.00
C LEU A 5 -6.54 -6.88 28.97
N ASP A 6 -7.80 -7.20 29.22
CA ASP A 6 -8.31 -8.55 29.14
C ASP A 6 -8.35 -8.91 27.65
N GLN A 7 -7.19 -9.31 27.13
CA GLN A 7 -7.08 -9.94 25.82
C GLN A 7 -7.74 -11.31 25.93
N SER A 8 -9.06 -11.32 25.81
CA SER A 8 -9.82 -12.55 25.65
C SER A 8 -9.25 -13.31 24.45
N PRO A 9 -9.06 -14.64 24.52
CA PRO A 9 -8.52 -15.42 23.39
C PRO A 9 -9.33 -15.26 22.10
N LYS A 10 -10.61 -14.85 22.22
CA LYS A 10 -11.49 -14.49 21.11
C LYS A 10 -10.99 -13.26 20.34
N THR A 11 -10.57 -12.18 21.00
CA THR A 11 -10.11 -10.97 20.30
C THR A 11 -8.76 -11.18 19.61
N VAL A 12 -7.90 -12.01 20.19
CA VAL A 12 -6.64 -12.42 19.54
C VAL A 12 -6.91 -13.27 18.30
N LEU A 13 -7.82 -14.25 18.40
CA LEU A 13 -8.21 -15.07 17.25
C LEU A 13 -8.88 -14.25 16.14
N GLU A 14 -9.78 -13.34 16.48
CA GLU A 14 -10.42 -12.43 15.53
C GLU A 14 -9.41 -11.53 14.82
N LEU A 15 -8.39 -11.02 15.54
CA LEU A 15 -7.30 -10.26 14.96
C LEU A 15 -6.47 -11.11 13.98
N HIS A 16 -6.08 -12.32 14.38
CA HIS A 16 -5.40 -13.27 13.50
C HIS A 16 -6.19 -13.52 12.22
N GLN A 17 -7.49 -13.79 12.35
CA GLN A 17 -8.36 -14.05 11.21
C GLN A 17 -8.46 -12.83 10.29
N THR A 18 -8.65 -11.64 10.85
CA THR A 18 -8.71 -10.38 10.09
C THR A 18 -7.42 -10.15 9.29
N ILE A 19 -6.27 -10.42 9.89
CA ILE A 19 -4.97 -10.25 9.22
C ILE A 19 -4.79 -11.24 8.08
N ILE A 20 -5.21 -12.50 8.27
CA ILE A 20 -5.21 -13.51 7.18
C ILE A 20 -6.12 -13.05 6.04
N GLU A 21 -7.34 -12.59 6.34
CA GLU A 21 -8.29 -12.11 5.33
C GLU A 21 -7.74 -10.92 4.53
N ILE A 22 -7.06 -9.98 5.19
CA ILE A 22 -6.39 -8.86 4.51
C ILE A 22 -5.27 -9.38 3.60
N ARG A 23 -4.44 -10.31 4.08
CA ARG A 23 -3.34 -10.87 3.29
C ARG A 23 -3.85 -11.63 2.07
N ASP A 24 -4.92 -12.40 2.23
CA ASP A 24 -5.55 -13.12 1.13
C ASP A 24 -6.14 -12.14 0.12
N ALA A 25 -6.78 -11.05 0.58
CA ALA A 25 -7.26 -9.99 -0.31
C ALA A 25 -6.10 -9.33 -1.09
N LEU A 26 -4.95 -9.10 -0.46
CA LEU A 26 -3.75 -8.59 -1.13
C LEU A 26 -3.20 -9.61 -2.14
N LEU A 27 -3.22 -10.91 -1.83
CA LEU A 27 -2.84 -11.98 -2.77
C LEU A 27 -3.75 -11.99 -4.01
N PHE A 28 -5.07 -11.86 -3.83
CA PHE A 28 -6.02 -11.74 -4.94
C PHE A 28 -5.84 -10.46 -5.76
N LEU A 29 -5.24 -9.42 -5.18
CA LEU A 29 -4.98 -8.16 -5.84
C LEU A 29 -3.69 -8.19 -6.68
N ARG A 30 -2.77 -9.14 -6.45
CA ARG A 30 -1.46 -9.23 -7.12
C ARG A 30 -1.49 -9.03 -8.65
N PRO A 31 -2.43 -9.61 -9.42
CA PRO A 31 -2.48 -9.43 -10.87
C PRO A 31 -2.77 -7.99 -11.34
N TYR A 32 -3.19 -7.12 -10.43
CA TYR A 32 -3.53 -5.72 -10.72
C TYR A 32 -2.43 -4.75 -10.29
N PHE A 33 -1.36 -5.23 -9.65
CA PHE A 33 -0.21 -4.41 -9.32
C PHE A 33 0.51 -3.98 -10.61
N ARG A 34 0.88 -2.70 -10.64
CA ARG A 34 1.60 -2.06 -11.74
C ARG A 34 2.91 -1.51 -11.22
N GLU A 35 3.89 -1.42 -12.10
CA GLU A 35 5.13 -0.72 -11.80
C GLU A 35 4.81 0.74 -11.42
N ILE A 36 5.46 1.22 -10.36
CA ILE A 36 5.50 2.64 -10.03
C ILE A 36 6.87 3.12 -10.47
N THR A 37 6.90 4.12 -11.33
CA THR A 37 8.18 4.68 -11.79
C THR A 37 8.84 5.46 -10.65
N LEU A 38 10.17 5.55 -10.67
CA LEU A 38 10.92 6.34 -9.69
C LEU A 38 10.45 7.80 -9.64
N GLU A 39 9.98 8.36 -10.76
CA GLU A 39 9.42 9.72 -10.80
C GLU A 39 8.07 9.81 -10.11
N GLU A 40 7.21 8.79 -10.23
CA GLU A 40 5.95 8.73 -9.51
C GLU A 40 6.18 8.57 -8.01
N GLU A 41 7.13 7.72 -7.60
CA GLU A 41 7.55 7.59 -6.20
C GLU A 41 8.07 8.91 -5.64
N ALA A 42 8.99 9.56 -6.35
CA ALA A 42 9.58 10.84 -5.94
C ALA A 42 8.51 11.92 -5.79
N ARG A 43 7.58 12.02 -6.74
CA ARG A 43 6.48 13.00 -6.68
C ARG A 43 5.52 12.71 -5.54
N PHE A 44 5.22 11.44 -5.24
CA PHE A 44 4.38 11.08 -4.11
C PHE A 44 5.06 11.43 -2.78
N VAL A 45 6.34 11.09 -2.63
CA VAL A 45 7.15 11.40 -1.44
C VAL A 45 7.22 12.90 -1.19
N ASP A 46 7.44 13.69 -2.25
CA ASP A 46 7.51 15.16 -2.16
C ASP A 46 6.13 15.76 -1.81
N ARG A 47 5.08 15.36 -2.53
CA ARG A 47 3.73 15.90 -2.38
C ARG A 47 3.15 15.69 -0.98
N TYR A 48 3.39 14.52 -0.38
CA TYR A 48 2.87 14.17 0.94
C TYR A 48 3.91 14.30 2.06
N VAL A 49 5.09 14.86 1.75
CA VAL A 49 6.18 15.11 2.71
C VAL A 49 6.52 13.85 3.51
N VAL A 50 6.70 12.74 2.80
CA VAL A 50 6.88 11.42 3.41
C VAL A 50 8.25 11.35 4.12
N PRO A 51 8.31 11.08 5.43
CA PRO A 51 9.56 10.93 6.15
C PRO A 51 10.40 9.78 5.59
N THR A 52 11.73 9.92 5.55
CA THR A 52 12.64 8.93 4.95
C THR A 52 12.41 7.51 5.48
N GLY A 53 12.23 7.35 6.79
CA GLY A 53 11.98 6.04 7.43
C GLY A 53 10.60 5.44 7.15
N GLN A 54 9.70 6.15 6.46
CA GLN A 54 8.36 5.71 6.11
C GLN A 54 8.13 5.62 4.60
N ARG A 55 9.15 5.89 3.78
CA ARG A 55 9.01 5.91 2.32
C ARG A 55 8.55 4.57 1.78
N ASP A 56 9.18 3.48 2.21
CA ASP A 56 8.84 2.14 1.70
C ASP A 56 7.38 1.77 1.97
N VAL A 57 6.89 2.02 3.19
CA VAL A 57 5.49 1.71 3.55
C VAL A 57 4.49 2.66 2.87
N ALA A 58 4.86 3.93 2.67
CA ALA A 58 4.02 4.89 1.96
C ALA A 58 3.90 4.56 0.46
N ILE A 59 5.00 4.14 -0.18
CA ILE A 59 5.00 3.66 -1.57
C ILE A 59 4.22 2.35 -1.70
N GLN A 60 4.34 1.43 -0.73
CA GLN A 60 3.53 0.21 -0.71
C GLN A 60 2.03 0.52 -0.63
N ALA A 61 1.62 1.49 0.21
CA ALA A 61 0.24 1.95 0.28
C ALA A 61 -0.24 2.52 -1.07
N LEU A 62 0.60 3.28 -1.77
CA LEU A 62 0.31 3.78 -3.12
C LEU A 62 0.13 2.64 -4.13
N GLN A 63 1.02 1.63 -4.12
CA GLN A 63 0.91 0.45 -5.00
C GLN A 63 -0.41 -0.28 -4.80
N ILE A 64 -0.82 -0.50 -3.55
CA ILE A 64 -2.09 -1.15 -3.23
C ILE A 64 -3.27 -0.30 -3.69
N ALA A 65 -3.25 1.01 -3.44
CA ALA A 65 -4.32 1.91 -3.87
C ALA A 65 -4.49 1.91 -5.40
N LYS A 66 -3.38 1.92 -6.16
CA LYS A 66 -3.41 1.81 -7.63
C LYS A 66 -3.98 0.47 -8.08
N ALA A 67 -3.60 -0.63 -7.44
CA ALA A 67 -4.09 -1.95 -7.79
C ALA A 67 -5.59 -2.12 -7.47
N VAL A 68 -6.05 -1.61 -6.31
CA VAL A 68 -7.49 -1.56 -5.95
C VAL A 68 -8.27 -0.75 -6.98
N HIS A 69 -7.75 0.41 -7.37
CA HIS A 69 -8.38 1.25 -8.38
C HIS A 69 -8.45 0.54 -9.74
N ALA A 70 -7.35 -0.02 -10.23
CA ALA A 70 -7.29 -0.74 -11.50
C ALA A 70 -8.29 -1.90 -11.54
N LYS A 71 -8.37 -2.69 -10.46
CA LYS A 71 -9.37 -3.75 -10.32
C LYS A 71 -10.79 -3.17 -10.35
N GLY A 72 -11.05 -2.09 -9.62
CA GLY A 72 -12.35 -1.41 -9.55
C GLY A 72 -12.82 -0.79 -10.87
N THR A 73 -11.89 -0.33 -11.72
CA THR A 73 -12.18 0.21 -13.05
C THR A 73 -12.23 -0.86 -14.15
N GLY A 74 -12.13 -2.15 -13.80
CA GLY A 74 -12.22 -3.25 -14.75
C GLY A 74 -10.97 -3.46 -15.61
N ALA A 75 -9.79 -3.03 -15.14
CA ALA A 75 -8.53 -3.34 -15.82
C ALA A 75 -8.34 -4.85 -15.93
N ARG A 76 -7.65 -5.31 -16.98
CA ARG A 76 -7.34 -6.74 -17.11
C ARG A 76 -6.23 -7.11 -16.12
N PRO A 77 -6.34 -8.26 -15.43
CA PRO A 77 -5.26 -8.81 -14.64
C PRO A 77 -4.10 -9.19 -15.57
N GLU A 78 -2.88 -8.84 -15.17
CA GLU A 78 -1.67 -9.17 -15.92
C GLU A 78 -0.72 -10.03 -15.08
N PRO A 79 0.07 -10.90 -15.72
CA PRO A 79 1.15 -11.59 -15.03
C PRO A 79 2.18 -10.54 -14.61
N ILE A 80 2.48 -10.51 -13.31
CA ILE A 80 3.46 -9.60 -12.75
C ILE A 80 4.65 -10.40 -12.25
N ASP A 81 5.84 -9.81 -12.28
CA ASP A 81 6.98 -10.37 -11.57
C ASP A 81 6.70 -10.29 -10.06
N ALA A 82 6.75 -11.45 -9.39
CA ALA A 82 6.53 -11.55 -7.96
C ALA A 82 7.49 -10.65 -7.15
N ALA A 83 8.67 -10.33 -7.69
CA ALA A 83 9.63 -9.40 -7.09
C ALA A 83 9.17 -7.93 -7.09
N MET A 84 8.21 -7.56 -7.94
CA MET A 84 7.68 -6.20 -8.02
C MET A 84 6.66 -5.90 -6.92
N VAL A 85 6.06 -6.93 -6.31
CA VAL A 85 5.17 -6.72 -5.16
C VAL A 85 6.02 -6.70 -3.89
N ARG A 86 6.19 -5.52 -3.31
CA ARG A 86 6.55 -5.44 -1.89
C ARG A 86 5.32 -5.85 -1.09
N MET A 87 5.13 -7.14 -0.86
CA MET A 87 4.17 -7.58 0.15
C MET A 87 4.85 -7.66 1.52
N PRO A 88 4.10 -7.38 2.61
CA PRO A 88 4.52 -7.71 3.96
C PRO A 88 5.09 -9.13 4.03
N CYS A 89 6.32 -9.28 4.53
CA CYS A 89 6.99 -10.56 4.75
C CYS A 89 7.24 -10.70 6.25
N ALA A 90 6.17 -10.60 7.04
CA ALA A 90 6.27 -10.69 8.47
C ALA A 90 6.26 -12.16 8.93
N THR A 91 7.05 -12.43 9.96
CA THR A 91 7.25 -13.77 10.53
C THR A 91 6.35 -14.07 11.73
N ASP A 92 5.71 -13.04 12.30
CA ASP A 92 4.75 -13.16 13.41
C ASP A 92 3.62 -12.12 13.33
N LEU A 93 2.52 -12.39 14.05
CA LEU A 93 1.32 -11.57 14.03
C LEU A 93 1.56 -10.12 14.50
N GLY A 94 2.42 -9.92 15.50
CA GLY A 94 2.67 -8.59 16.05
C GLY A 94 3.34 -7.70 15.01
N GLN A 95 4.31 -8.27 14.29
CA GLN A 95 4.95 -7.61 13.15
C GLN A 95 3.96 -7.37 12.00
N GLU A 96 3.16 -8.38 11.61
CA GLU A 96 2.11 -8.23 10.57
C GLU A 96 1.15 -7.08 10.92
N THR A 97 0.70 -7.02 12.18
CA THR A 97 -0.20 -5.99 12.67
C THR A 97 0.44 -4.61 12.60
N ALA A 98 1.71 -4.49 13.02
CA ALA A 98 2.43 -3.23 12.99
C ALA A 98 2.64 -2.73 11.55
N GLU A 99 3.00 -3.62 10.62
CA GLU A 99 3.14 -3.29 9.20
C GLU A 99 1.81 -2.83 8.59
N LEU A 100 0.71 -3.53 8.88
CA LEU A 100 -0.63 -3.12 8.43
C LEU A 100 -1.07 -1.77 9.01
N ILE A 101 -0.75 -1.50 10.29
CA ILE A 101 -1.04 -0.19 10.89
C ILE A 101 -0.24 0.92 10.19
N GLN A 102 1.05 0.71 9.93
CA GLN A 102 1.87 1.68 9.21
C GLN A 102 1.34 1.91 7.78
N LEU A 103 0.88 0.86 7.11
CA LEU A 103 0.26 0.96 5.78
C LEU A 103 -1.02 1.79 5.81
N CYS A 104 -1.88 1.53 6.81
CA CYS A 104 -3.12 2.27 7.01
C CYS A 104 -2.91 3.77 7.27
N GLN A 105 -1.78 4.17 7.87
CA GLN A 105 -1.45 5.59 8.07
C GLN A 105 -1.31 6.35 6.75
N TRP A 106 -0.85 5.69 5.68
CA TRP A 106 -0.64 6.29 4.37
C TRP A 106 -1.80 6.06 3.40
N TRP A 107 -2.79 5.26 3.78
CA TRP A 107 -3.94 4.93 2.94
C TRP A 107 -4.72 6.17 2.42
N PRO A 108 -5.04 7.19 3.24
CA PRO A 108 -5.74 8.37 2.75
C PRO A 108 -4.96 9.13 1.67
N SER A 109 -3.65 9.30 1.87
CA SER A 109 -2.75 9.96 0.90
C SER A 109 -2.61 9.14 -0.38
N ALA A 110 -2.49 7.82 -0.27
CA ALA A 110 -2.46 6.91 -1.40
C ALA A 110 -3.75 6.99 -2.22
N GLN A 111 -4.93 6.94 -1.59
CA GLN A 111 -6.21 7.10 -2.28
C GLN A 111 -6.36 8.47 -2.94
N ALA A 112 -5.97 9.55 -2.27
CA ALA A 112 -6.02 10.89 -2.83
C ALA A 112 -5.13 11.03 -4.09
N ALA A 113 -3.97 10.36 -4.11
CA ALA A 113 -3.09 10.33 -5.28
C ALA A 113 -3.71 9.65 -6.51
N ILE A 114 -4.62 8.68 -6.31
CA ILE A 114 -5.36 8.03 -7.40
C ILE A 114 -6.35 9.00 -8.04
N HIS A 115 -7.10 9.74 -7.21
CA HIS A 115 -8.15 10.63 -7.69
C HIS A 115 -7.61 11.95 -8.26
N GLN A 116 -6.42 12.35 -7.85
CA GLN A 116 -5.70 13.51 -8.38
C GLN A 116 -4.37 13.02 -8.94
N PRO A 117 -4.39 12.38 -10.13
CA PRO A 117 -3.18 11.84 -10.73
C PRO A 117 -2.12 12.92 -10.74
N ILE A 118 -0.95 12.57 -10.21
CA ILE A 118 0.18 13.48 -10.13
C ILE A 118 0.50 13.88 -11.58
N PRO A 119 0.40 15.17 -11.93
CA PRO A 119 0.52 15.60 -13.31
C PRO A 119 1.89 15.17 -13.86
N GLU A 120 1.86 14.44 -14.98
CA GLU A 120 3.04 14.22 -15.81
C GLU A 120 3.40 15.59 -16.38
N HIS A 121 4.58 16.13 -16.05
CA HIS A 121 5.04 17.35 -16.70
C HIS A 121 5.33 17.01 -18.16
N PRO A 122 4.66 17.66 -19.14
CA PRO A 122 5.09 17.53 -20.53
C PRO A 122 6.45 18.22 -20.62
N GLU A 123 7.47 17.44 -20.95
CA GLU A 123 8.77 18.00 -21.31
C GLU A 123 8.59 19.05 -22.42
N ARG A 124 9.30 20.15 -22.22
CA ARG A 124 9.42 21.27 -23.16
C ARG A 124 9.78 20.75 -24.55
N VAL A 125 8.83 20.80 -25.48
CA VAL A 125 9.17 20.74 -26.90
C VAL A 125 9.94 22.02 -27.23
N GLY A 126 11.24 21.84 -27.48
CA GLY A 126 12.20 22.90 -27.74
C GLY A 126 11.80 23.76 -28.94
N GLY A 127 11.87 25.08 -28.72
CA GLY A 127 12.02 26.02 -29.82
C GLY A 127 13.44 25.93 -30.36
N SER A 128 13.56 25.59 -31.63
CA SER A 128 14.67 25.96 -32.51
C SER A 128 14.13 26.04 -33.93
#